data_AF-A0A0P1ADB4-F1
#
_entry.id   AF-A0A0P1ADB4-F1
#
_cell.length_a   1.000
_cell.length_b   1.000
_cell.length_c   1.000
_cell.angle_alpha   90.00
_cell.angle_beta   90.00
_cell.angle_gamma   90.00
#
_symmetry.space_group_name_H-M   'P 1'
#
loop_
_entity.id
_entity.type
_entity.pdbx_description
1 polymer ?
#
loop_
_entity_poly.entity_id
_entity_poly.type
_entity_poly.pdbx_seq_one_letter_code
_entity_poly.pdbx_strand_id
1 'polypeptide(L)'
;MLTTDIALLHDESYLKISKEFAADQSALDDAFSRAWYKLTSRDMGPVSRCRGNDVPTAQPFQNPLPPTPAILPNFEAVRADIRKLLYKSMENLVSDRSSDDYAGGCNGAKIRFAPQKDWPMNTGVDKIIAVLESMKTNGSSRA
;
A
#
# COMPACT_ATOMS: atom_id res chain seq x y z
N MET A 1 11.49 -32.16 -19.44
CA MET A 1 11.02 -30.78 -19.18
C MET A 1 9.52 -30.74 -19.36
N LEU A 2 8.82 -30.09 -18.45
CA LEU A 2 7.39 -29.81 -18.58
C LEU A 2 7.17 -28.76 -19.67
N THR A 3 5.96 -28.69 -20.22
CA THR A 3 5.56 -27.65 -21.17
C THR A 3 5.79 -26.24 -20.60
N THR A 4 5.58 -26.07 -19.29
CA THR A 4 5.86 -24.81 -18.57
C THR A 4 7.35 -24.48 -18.53
N ASP A 5 8.23 -25.47 -18.39
CA ASP A 5 9.69 -25.27 -18.39
C ASP A 5 10.16 -24.87 -19.80
N ILE A 6 9.59 -25.52 -20.83
CA ILE A 6 9.86 -25.22 -22.24
C ILE A 6 9.43 -23.78 -22.59
N ALA A 7 8.35 -23.28 -21.98
CA ALA A 7 7.89 -21.90 -22.21
C ALA A 7 8.95 -20.85 -21.83
N LEU A 8 9.79 -21.11 -20.83
CA LEU A 8 10.89 -20.22 -20.44
C LEU A 8 11.97 -20.09 -21.54
N LEU A 9 12.06 -21.07 -22.45
CA LEU A 9 12.98 -21.06 -23.58
C LEU A 9 12.39 -20.43 -24.84
N HIS A 10 11.09 -20.63 -25.09
CA HIS A 10 10.46 -20.27 -26.36
C HIS A 10 9.72 -18.93 -26.36
N ASP A 11 9.27 -18.42 -25.21
CA ASP A 11 8.75 -17.07 -25.11
C ASP A 11 9.91 -16.06 -25.13
N GLU A 12 9.87 -15.06 -26.01
CA GLU A 12 10.97 -14.09 -26.17
C GLU A 12 11.26 -13.30 -24.89
N SER A 13 10.22 -12.97 -24.11
CA SER A 13 10.37 -12.19 -22.88
C SER A 13 10.99 -13.01 -21.76
N TYR A 14 10.58 -14.27 -21.62
CA TYR A 14 11.18 -15.18 -20.63
C TYR A 14 12.57 -15.65 -21.04
N LEU A 15 12.82 -15.93 -22.32
CA LEU A 15 14.13 -16.35 -22.81
C LEU A 15 15.22 -15.32 -22.48
N LYS A 16 14.89 -14.03 -22.56
CA LYS A 16 15.82 -12.96 -22.18
C LYS A 16 16.22 -13.07 -20.70
N ILE A 17 15.25 -13.27 -19.82
CA ILE A 17 15.46 -13.41 -18.38
C ILE A 17 16.20 -14.73 -18.06
N SER A 18 15.82 -15.83 -18.70
CA SER A 18 16.48 -17.13 -18.52
C SER A 18 17.94 -17.10 -18.98
N LYS A 19 18.27 -16.38 -20.05
CA LYS A 19 19.67 -16.18 -20.48
C LYS A 19 20.46 -15.32 -19.49
N GLU A 20 19.86 -14.30 -18.91
CA GLU A 20 20.46 -13.48 -17.85
C GLU A 20 20.80 -14.35 -16.63
N PHE A 21 19.83 -15.11 -16.13
CA PHE A 21 20.02 -16.02 -14.99
C PHE A 21 20.97 -17.19 -15.27
N ALA A 22 21.02 -17.68 -16.51
CA ALA A 22 21.99 -18.69 -16.89
C ALA A 22 23.43 -18.14 -16.97
N ALA A 23 23.59 -16.84 -17.26
CA ALA A 23 24.90 -16.18 -17.30
C ALA A 23 25.33 -15.66 -15.91
N ASP A 24 24.38 -15.31 -15.05
CA ASP A 24 24.61 -14.78 -13.70
C ASP A 24 23.70 -15.48 -12.66
N GLN A 25 24.29 -16.43 -11.94
CA GLN A 25 23.61 -17.14 -10.86
C GLN A 25 23.21 -16.21 -9.70
N SER A 26 23.97 -15.15 -9.43
CA SER A 26 23.67 -14.23 -8.33
C SER A 26 22.42 -13.41 -8.58
N ALA A 27 22.16 -13.06 -9.84
CA ALA A 27 20.92 -12.40 -10.26
C ALA A 27 19.70 -13.33 -10.05
N LEU A 28 19.84 -14.62 -10.35
CA LEU A 28 18.80 -15.61 -10.07
C LEU A 28 18.55 -15.75 -8.57
N ASP A 29 19.60 -15.85 -7.76
CA ASP A 29 19.48 -16.04 -6.31
C ASP A 29 18.78 -14.85 -5.63
N ASP A 30 19.12 -13.61 -6.00
CA ASP A 30 18.45 -12.40 -5.49
C ASP A 30 16.99 -12.33 -5.97
N ALA A 31 16.73 -12.55 -7.26
CA ALA A 31 15.38 -12.48 -7.81
C ALA A 31 14.47 -13.58 -7.22
N PHE A 32 14.97 -14.81 -7.13
CA PHE A 32 14.24 -15.95 -6.59
C PHE A 32 13.95 -15.78 -5.11
N SER A 33 14.94 -15.35 -4.30
CA SER A 33 14.72 -15.13 -2.86
C SER A 33 13.68 -14.05 -2.59
N ARG A 34 13.70 -12.94 -3.33
CA ARG A 34 12.67 -11.88 -3.24
C ARG A 34 11.30 -12.35 -3.70
N ALA A 35 11.24 -13.10 -4.81
CA ALA A 35 10.01 -13.63 -5.35
C ALA A 35 9.38 -14.66 -4.40
N TRP A 36 10.20 -15.53 -3.79
CA TRP A 36 9.76 -16.53 -2.82
C TRP A 36 9.23 -15.85 -1.55
N TYR A 37 9.97 -14.91 -0.97
CA TYR A 37 9.48 -14.16 0.19
C TYR A 37 8.15 -13.46 -0.11
N LYS A 38 8.03 -12.82 -1.27
CA LYS A 38 6.78 -12.20 -1.70
C LYS A 38 5.66 -13.23 -1.84
N LEU A 39 5.91 -14.37 -2.49
CA LEU A 39 4.92 -15.44 -2.68
C LEU A 39 4.34 -15.91 -1.34
N THR A 40 5.20 -16.16 -0.36
CA THR A 40 4.80 -16.73 0.94
C THR A 40 4.28 -15.70 1.95
N SER A 41 4.28 -14.41 1.61
CA SER A 41 3.86 -13.33 2.54
C SER A 41 2.95 -12.29 1.91
N ARG A 42 2.53 -12.46 0.64
CA ARG A 42 1.74 -11.46 -0.09
C ARG A 42 0.41 -11.14 0.58
N ASP A 43 -0.20 -12.12 1.24
CA ASP A 43 -1.47 -12.05 1.95
C ASP A 43 -1.34 -11.68 3.44
N MET A 44 -0.12 -11.45 3.93
CA MET A 44 0.10 -11.03 5.32
C MET A 44 -0.19 -9.55 5.55
N GLY A 45 -0.34 -8.75 4.50
CA GLY A 45 -0.60 -7.31 4.58
C GLY A 45 0.64 -6.50 5.01
N PRO A 46 0.47 -5.44 5.82
CA PRO A 46 1.58 -4.58 6.23
C PRO A 46 2.66 -5.32 7.04
N VAL A 47 3.92 -4.92 6.86
CA VAL A 47 5.10 -5.49 7.57
C VAL A 47 4.94 -5.50 9.09
N SER A 48 4.14 -4.58 9.67
CA SER A 48 3.87 -4.50 11.10
C SER A 48 3.15 -5.74 11.66
N ARG A 49 2.61 -6.61 10.80
CA ARG A 49 2.03 -7.91 11.17
C ARG A 49 3.05 -9.05 11.21
N CYS A 50 4.19 -8.91 10.53
CA CYS A 50 5.26 -9.90 10.58
C CYS A 50 5.89 -9.95 11.98
N ARG A 51 6.34 -11.13 12.39
CA ARG A 51 6.88 -11.42 13.74
C ARG A 51 8.12 -12.31 13.62
N GLY A 52 9.00 -12.21 14.61
CA GLY A 52 10.28 -12.95 14.64
C GLY A 52 11.49 -12.07 14.33
N ASN A 53 12.67 -12.64 14.52
CA ASN A 53 13.94 -11.92 14.34
C ASN A 53 14.39 -11.85 12.87
N ASP A 54 13.87 -12.74 12.03
CA ASP A 54 14.26 -12.88 10.62
C ASP A 54 13.32 -12.13 9.65
N VAL A 55 12.53 -11.18 10.16
CA VAL A 55 11.65 -10.37 9.31
C VAL A 55 12.52 -9.40 8.51
N PRO A 56 12.53 -9.48 7.17
CA PRO A 56 13.30 -8.56 6.36
C PRO A 56 12.71 -7.15 6.44
N THR A 57 13.47 -6.16 5.97
CA THR A 57 12.96 -4.79 5.83
C THR A 57 11.71 -4.77 4.94
N ALA A 58 10.81 -3.82 5.22
CA ALA A 58 9.55 -3.68 4.51
C ALA A 58 9.75 -3.62 2.99
N GLN A 59 9.07 -4.49 2.25
CA GLN A 59 9.18 -4.61 0.81
C GLN A 59 8.13 -3.75 0.09
N PRO A 60 8.38 -3.28 -1.15
CA PRO A 60 7.44 -2.40 -1.86
C PRO A 60 6.02 -2.95 -1.99
N PHE A 61 5.87 -4.28 -2.17
CA PHE A 61 4.54 -4.91 -2.29
C PHE A 61 3.71 -4.84 -1.00
N GLN A 62 4.36 -4.60 0.15
CA GLN A 62 3.71 -4.44 1.46
C GLN A 62 3.23 -2.99 1.69
N ASN A 63 3.44 -2.09 0.73
CA ASN A 63 3.06 -0.67 0.80
C ASN A 63 3.54 0.01 2.10
N PRO A 64 4.86 0.04 2.37
CA PRO A 64 5.40 0.62 3.59
C PRO A 64 5.00 2.10 3.73
N LEU A 65 4.75 2.50 4.96
CA LEU A 65 4.41 3.88 5.30
C LEU A 65 5.56 4.56 6.04
N PRO A 66 5.67 5.89 5.97
CA PRO A 66 6.59 6.64 6.80
C PRO A 66 6.40 6.30 8.29
N PRO A 67 7.46 6.37 9.10
CA PRO A 67 7.34 6.12 10.53
C PRO A 67 6.40 7.13 11.18
N THR A 68 5.68 6.69 12.21
CA THR A 68 4.82 7.56 13.01
C THR A 68 5.68 8.66 13.65
N PRO A 69 5.26 9.94 13.60
CA PRO A 69 5.95 11.03 14.29
C PRO A 69 6.09 10.76 15.79
N ALA A 70 7.22 11.16 16.38
CA ALA A 70 7.47 10.99 17.82
C ALA A 70 6.50 11.79 18.71
N ILE A 71 6.01 12.92 18.20
CA ILE A 71 5.01 13.77 18.86
C ILE A 71 3.78 13.80 17.98
N LEU A 72 2.65 13.35 18.52
CA LEU A 72 1.37 13.39 17.83
C LEU A 72 0.72 14.78 17.98
N PRO A 73 0.13 15.34 16.90
CA PRO A 73 -0.66 16.57 17.00
C PRO A 73 -1.86 16.40 17.93
N ASN A 74 -2.33 17.51 18.52
CA ASN A 74 -3.64 17.51 19.16
C ASN A 74 -4.75 17.50 18.09
N PHE A 75 -5.55 16.44 18.08
CA PHE A 75 -6.62 16.25 17.09
C PHE A 75 -7.99 16.78 17.53
N GLU A 76 -8.13 17.32 18.74
CA GLU A 76 -9.43 17.68 19.32
C GLU A 76 -10.16 18.76 18.51
N ALA A 77 -9.48 19.86 18.19
CA ALA A 77 -10.05 20.95 17.40
C ALA A 77 -10.46 20.49 15.99
N VAL A 78 -9.57 19.73 15.32
CA VAL A 78 -9.83 19.20 13.97
C VAL A 78 -11.01 18.21 14.01
N ARG A 79 -11.10 17.36 15.04
CA ARG A 79 -12.22 16.43 15.22
C ARG A 79 -13.55 17.16 15.41
N ALA A 80 -13.55 18.26 16.17
CA ALA A 80 -14.74 19.08 16.35
C ALA A 80 -15.20 19.72 15.03
N ASP A 81 -14.26 20.23 14.23
CA ASP A 81 -14.57 20.85 12.94
C ASP A 81 -15.07 19.81 11.91
N ILE A 82 -14.45 18.62 11.83
CA ILE A 82 -14.93 17.53 10.97
C ILE A 82 -16.35 17.10 11.35
N ARG A 83 -16.66 17.00 12.65
CA ARG A 83 -18.00 16.63 13.12
C ARG A 83 -19.09 17.60 12.67
N LYS A 84 -18.79 18.90 12.57
CA LYS A 84 -19.74 19.90 12.05
C LYS A 84 -20.03 19.71 10.56
N LEU A 85 -19.09 19.14 9.80
CA LEU A 85 -19.24 18.89 8.37
C LEU A 85 -19.96 17.58 8.03
N LEU A 86 -19.99 16.61 8.94
CA LEU A 86 -20.63 15.32 8.73
C LEU A 86 -22.17 15.48 8.81
N TYR A 87 -22.82 15.56 7.65
CA TYR A 87 -24.27 15.83 7.52
C TYR A 87 -25.16 14.58 7.37
N LYS A 88 -24.60 13.39 7.08
CA LYS A 88 -25.38 12.16 6.82
C LYS A 88 -24.95 10.99 7.71
N SER A 89 -25.89 10.04 7.92
CA SER A 89 -25.58 8.75 8.56
C SER A 89 -24.41 8.09 7.84
N MET A 90 -23.48 7.52 8.60
CA MET A 90 -22.35 6.73 8.08
C MET A 90 -22.78 5.34 7.60
N GLU A 91 -24.06 5.17 7.26
CA GLU A 91 -24.59 3.91 6.78
C GLU A 91 -24.05 3.67 5.36
N ASN A 92 -23.48 2.49 5.13
CA ASN A 92 -22.89 2.06 3.85
C ASN A 92 -21.54 2.69 3.46
N LEU A 93 -20.71 3.12 4.43
CA LEU A 93 -19.30 3.38 4.14
C LEU A 93 -18.60 2.08 3.72
N VAL A 94 -18.20 2.00 2.45
CA VAL A 94 -17.44 0.87 1.91
C VAL A 94 -15.95 1.14 2.13
N SER A 95 -15.29 0.26 2.86
CA SER A 95 -13.84 0.28 3.06
C SER A 95 -13.15 -0.47 1.92
N ASP A 96 -12.01 0.03 1.45
CA ASP A 96 -11.13 -0.69 0.51
C ASP A 96 -10.28 -1.78 1.21
N ARG A 97 -10.38 -1.89 2.54
CA ARG A 97 -9.73 -2.93 3.32
C ARG A 97 -10.28 -4.31 2.97
N SER A 98 -9.38 -5.19 2.55
CA SER A 98 -9.64 -6.61 2.31
C SER A 98 -9.36 -7.42 3.59
N SER A 99 -10.20 -8.41 3.88
CA SER A 99 -9.99 -9.38 4.96
C SER A 99 -9.01 -10.48 4.58
N ASP A 100 -8.86 -10.73 3.28
CA ASP A 100 -8.21 -11.94 2.77
C ASP A 100 -6.68 -11.76 2.74
N ASP A 101 -6.23 -10.61 2.26
CA ASP A 101 -4.81 -10.24 2.15
C ASP A 101 -4.41 -9.07 3.06
N TYR A 102 -5.37 -8.56 3.86
CA TYR A 102 -5.18 -7.42 4.77
C TYR A 102 -4.66 -6.15 4.07
N ALA A 103 -4.84 -6.05 2.75
CA ALA A 103 -4.54 -4.87 1.97
C ALA A 103 -5.62 -3.79 2.14
N GLY A 104 -5.33 -2.59 1.63
CA GLY A 104 -6.24 -1.43 1.71
C GLY A 104 -6.29 -0.78 3.09
N GLY A 105 -7.42 -0.11 3.36
CA GLY A 105 -7.67 0.66 4.58
C GLY A 105 -7.19 2.11 4.49
N CYS A 106 -7.61 2.90 5.48
CA CYS A 106 -7.37 4.35 5.49
C CYS A 106 -5.91 4.77 5.78
N ASN A 107 -5.05 3.85 6.22
CA ASN A 107 -3.68 4.18 6.59
C ASN A 107 -2.86 4.61 5.36
N GLY A 108 -2.01 5.63 5.53
CA GLY A 108 -1.27 6.25 4.44
C GLY A 108 -2.08 7.25 3.59
N ALA A 109 -3.37 7.43 3.87
CA ALA A 109 -4.25 8.37 3.16
C ALA A 109 -4.21 8.19 1.63
N LYS A 110 -4.18 6.93 1.15
CA LYS A 110 -4.01 6.59 -0.27
C LYS A 110 -5.07 7.20 -1.19
N ILE A 111 -6.25 7.51 -0.66
CA ILE A 111 -7.36 8.11 -1.40
C ILE A 111 -7.01 9.43 -2.07
N ARG A 112 -5.96 10.15 -1.63
CA ARG A 112 -5.49 11.40 -2.25
C ARG A 112 -4.54 11.19 -3.43
N PHE A 113 -4.15 9.95 -3.72
CA PHE A 113 -3.21 9.60 -4.78
C PHE A 113 -3.88 8.73 -5.86
N ALA A 114 -3.32 8.72 -7.06
CA ALA A 114 -3.74 7.80 -8.10
C ALA A 114 -3.34 6.35 -7.73
N PRO A 115 -4.14 5.34 -8.10
CA PRO A 115 -5.40 5.45 -8.85
C PRO A 115 -6.62 5.75 -7.98
N GLN A 116 -6.53 5.68 -6.64
CA GLN A 116 -7.71 5.75 -5.76
C GLN A 116 -8.50 7.06 -5.90
N LYS A 117 -7.83 8.21 -6.03
CA LYS A 117 -8.50 9.51 -6.22
C LYS A 117 -9.32 9.60 -7.52
N ASP A 118 -8.99 8.76 -8.50
CA ASP A 118 -9.55 8.79 -9.86
C ASP A 118 -10.60 7.68 -10.09
N TRP A 119 -10.90 6.89 -9.05
CA TRP A 119 -11.93 5.86 -9.15
C TRP A 119 -13.33 6.48 -9.31
N PRO A 120 -14.19 5.93 -10.19
CA PRO A 120 -15.55 6.46 -10.40
C PRO A 120 -16.38 6.60 -9.10
N MET A 121 -16.20 5.67 -8.16
CA MET A 121 -16.90 5.70 -6.87
C MET A 121 -16.42 6.83 -5.94
N ASN A 122 -15.22 7.37 -6.16
CA ASN A 122 -14.62 8.46 -5.38
C ASN A 122 -14.84 9.85 -6.02
N THR A 123 -15.92 10.02 -6.77
CA THR A 123 -16.25 11.30 -7.43
C THR A 123 -16.37 12.43 -6.40
N GLY A 124 -15.69 13.56 -6.65
CA GLY A 124 -15.73 14.75 -5.77
C GLY A 124 -14.80 14.69 -4.56
N VAL A 125 -13.94 13.66 -4.46
CA VAL A 125 -12.98 13.52 -3.36
C VAL A 125 -11.92 14.63 -3.35
N ASP A 126 -11.61 15.21 -4.52
CA ASP A 126 -10.72 16.35 -4.68
C ASP A 126 -11.17 17.58 -3.86
N LYS A 127 -12.47 17.89 -3.90
CA LYS A 127 -13.06 18.99 -3.13
C LYS A 127 -12.98 18.73 -1.63
N ILE A 128 -13.24 17.48 -1.22
CA ILE A 128 -13.18 17.07 0.19
C ILE A 128 -11.73 17.15 0.70
N ILE A 129 -10.77 16.66 -0.08
CA ILE A 129 -9.34 16.73 0.25
C ILE A 129 -8.90 18.19 0.41
N ALA A 130 -9.33 19.10 -0.47
CA ALA A 130 -9.00 20.52 -0.37
C ALA A 130 -9.50 21.17 0.94
N VAL A 131 -10.72 20.82 1.37
CA VAL A 131 -11.28 21.28 2.65
C VAL A 131 -10.48 20.70 3.82
N LEU A 132 -10.19 19.40 3.81
CA LEU A 132 -9.46 18.73 4.88
C LEU A 132 -8.00 19.19 5.00
N GLU A 133 -7.31 19.46 3.89
CA GLU A 133 -5.95 20.02 3.91
C GLU A 133 -5.91 21.45 4.47
N SER A 134 -6.94 22.25 4.20
CA SER A 134 -7.10 23.58 4.81
C SER A 134 -7.27 23.46 6.34
N MET A 135 -8.08 22.51 6.80
CA MET A 135 -8.25 22.22 8.23
C MET A 135 -6.97 21.72 8.89
N LYS A 136 -6.21 20.85 8.22
CA LYS A 136 -4.94 20.33 8.71
C LYS A 136 -3.91 21.44 8.94
N THR A 137 -3.76 22.35 7.97
CA THR A 137 -2.85 23.51 8.08
C THR A 137 -3.27 24.45 9.22
N ASN A 138 -4.57 24.70 9.37
CA ASN A 138 -5.11 25.53 10.45
C ASN A 138 -5.05 24.85 11.83
N GLY A 139 -5.12 23.52 11.88
CA GLY A 139 -4.96 22.73 13.09
C GLY A 139 -3.52 22.71 13.59
N SER A 140 -2.54 22.62 12.67
CA SER A 140 -1.12 22.68 12.99
C SER A 140 -0.65 24.03 13.55
N SER A 141 -1.39 25.12 13.31
CA SER A 141 -1.11 26.44 13.88
C SER A 141 -1.84 26.72 15.20
N ARG A 142 -2.72 25.81 15.63
CA ARG A 142 -3.47 25.87 16.92
C ARG A 142 -2.94 24.90 17.97
N ALA A 143 -1.97 24.06 17.60
CA ALA A 143 -1.26 23.14 18.48
C ALA A 143 0.04 23.79 18.96
#